data_AF-A0A1Q5GA13-F1
#
_entry.id   AF-A0A1Q5GA13-F1
#
_cell.length_a   1.000
_cell.length_b   1.000
_cell.length_c   1.000
_cell.angle_alpha   90.00
_cell.angle_beta   90.00
_cell.angle_gamma   90.00
#
_symmetry.space_group_name_H-M   'P 1'
#
loop_
_entity.id
_entity.type
_entity.pdbx_description
1 polymer ?
#
loop_
_entity_poly.entity_id
_entity_poly.type
_entity_poly.pdbx_seq_one_letter_code
_entity_poly.pdbx_strand_id
1 'polypeptide(L)'
;MTEAGLDAAARSLRAWLNQQHFSDLSAAEVTAFFTDSVADWATGHGYDVRREVPLPAATRQHRIGHLDLQLHHRSGRGRPISIEVDRGTKRWSLEKLVQAAELGHLALWLRWCPGLVALPIPPTVRLIRAQVLRRTTLARTKVHSLQPDNCG
;
A
#
# COMPACT_ATOMS: atom_id res chain seq x y z
N MET A 1 -19.00 -12.54 3.77
CA MET A 1 -19.26 -11.70 2.57
C MET A 1 -18.33 -10.47 2.45
N THR A 2 -17.42 -10.23 3.40
CA THR A 2 -16.49 -9.07 3.40
C THR A 2 -15.23 -9.26 2.53
N GLU A 3 -14.83 -10.49 2.23
CA GLU A 3 -13.59 -10.83 1.52
C GLU A 3 -13.62 -10.52 0.02
N ALA A 4 -14.77 -10.71 -0.64
CA ALA A 4 -14.86 -10.59 -2.10
C ALA A 4 -14.44 -9.20 -2.63
N GLY A 5 -14.84 -8.12 -1.95
CA GLY A 5 -14.45 -6.75 -2.32
C GLY A 5 -12.98 -6.44 -2.03
N LEU A 6 -12.46 -6.93 -0.91
CA LEU A 6 -11.06 -6.76 -0.52
C LEU A 6 -10.13 -7.48 -1.48
N ASP A 7 -10.45 -8.73 -1.81
CA ASP A 7 -9.70 -9.56 -2.75
C ASP A 7 -9.73 -9.00 -4.18
N ALA A 8 -10.89 -8.48 -4.61
CA ALA A 8 -11.02 -7.84 -5.91
C ALA A 8 -10.17 -6.57 -6.01
N ALA A 9 -10.19 -5.71 -4.99
CA ALA A 9 -9.36 -4.50 -4.94
C ALA A 9 -7.87 -4.85 -4.96
N ALA A 10 -7.43 -5.80 -4.12
CA ALA A 10 -6.04 -6.25 -4.08
C ALA A 10 -5.58 -6.82 -5.43
N ARG A 11 -6.41 -7.64 -6.08
CA ARG A 11 -6.12 -8.24 -7.39
C ARG A 11 -6.03 -7.19 -8.49
N SER A 12 -6.95 -6.22 -8.52
CA SER A 12 -6.94 -5.12 -9.49
C SER A 12 -5.70 -4.23 -9.32
N LEU A 13 -5.41 -3.79 -8.10
CA LEU A 13 -4.22 -2.99 -7.83
C LEU A 13 -2.93 -3.74 -8.18
N ARG A 14 -2.85 -5.03 -7.85
CA ARG A 14 -1.69 -5.86 -8.23
C ARG A 14 -1.52 -5.93 -9.75
N ALA A 15 -2.60 -6.14 -10.50
CA ALA A 15 -2.55 -6.18 -11.96
C ALA A 15 -2.06 -4.85 -12.55
N TRP A 16 -2.50 -3.72 -11.99
CA TRP A 16 -1.99 -2.39 -12.37
C TRP A 16 -0.49 -2.24 -12.08
N LEU A 17 -0.07 -2.59 -10.86
CA LEU A 17 1.34 -2.48 -10.43
C LEU A 17 2.27 -3.37 -11.25
N ASN A 18 1.78 -4.51 -11.75
CA ASN A 18 2.56 -5.40 -12.61
C ASN A 18 2.84 -4.84 -14.01
N GLN A 19 2.18 -3.75 -14.41
CA GLN A 19 2.50 -3.04 -15.66
C GLN A 19 3.55 -1.95 -15.45
N GLN A 20 3.89 -1.65 -14.19
CA GLN A 20 4.77 -0.55 -13.83
C GLN A 20 6.24 -0.98 -13.81
N HIS A 21 7.14 -0.06 -14.10
CA HIS A 21 8.57 -0.29 -14.02
C HIS A 21 9.30 1.02 -13.70
N PHE A 22 10.48 0.90 -13.09
CA PHE A 22 11.41 2.00 -12.91
C PHE A 22 12.82 1.45 -12.71
N SER A 23 13.80 2.32 -12.90
CA SER A 23 15.21 1.99 -12.69
C SER A 23 15.89 3.04 -11.83
N ASP A 24 16.77 2.55 -10.97
CA ASP A 24 17.75 3.35 -10.21
C ASP A 24 17.18 4.44 -9.29
N LEU A 25 15.98 4.24 -8.75
CA LEU A 25 15.38 5.14 -7.78
C LEU A 25 15.99 4.97 -6.37
N SER A 26 16.09 6.07 -5.64
CA SER A 26 16.36 6.05 -4.19
C SER A 26 15.17 5.46 -3.42
N ALA A 27 15.38 5.10 -2.15
CA ALA A 27 14.30 4.53 -1.35
C ALA A 27 13.10 5.47 -1.17
N ALA A 28 13.34 6.79 -1.12
CA ALA A 28 12.27 7.77 -1.00
C ALA A 28 11.46 7.87 -2.30
N GLU A 29 12.15 7.91 -3.44
CA GLU A 29 11.54 7.93 -4.77
C GLU A 29 10.75 6.65 -5.05
N VAL A 30 11.20 5.48 -4.57
CA VAL A 30 10.41 4.24 -4.67
C VAL A 30 9.08 4.34 -3.91
N THR A 31 9.09 4.84 -2.67
CA THR A 31 7.84 5.03 -1.93
C THR A 31 6.93 6.04 -2.65
N ALA A 32 7.47 7.17 -3.11
CA ALA A 32 6.70 8.16 -3.87
C ALA A 32 6.09 7.55 -5.14
N PHE A 33 6.89 6.80 -5.92
CA PHE A 33 6.45 6.09 -7.11
C PHE A 33 5.24 5.18 -6.84
N PHE A 34 5.32 4.36 -5.79
CA PHE A 34 4.21 3.47 -5.45
C PHE A 34 2.98 4.23 -4.94
N THR A 35 3.16 5.25 -4.11
CA THR A 35 2.05 6.09 -3.65
C THR A 35 1.34 6.76 -4.83
N ASP A 36 2.09 7.28 -5.80
CA ASP A 36 1.54 7.93 -6.99
C ASP A 36 0.90 6.92 -7.93
N SER A 37 1.54 5.78 -8.20
CA SER A 37 0.94 4.72 -9.01
C SER A 37 -0.35 4.18 -8.41
N VAL A 38 -0.47 4.09 -7.09
CA VAL A 38 -1.73 3.69 -6.43
C VAL A 38 -2.79 4.78 -6.62
N ALA A 39 -2.41 6.05 -6.53
CA ALA A 39 -3.31 7.17 -6.75
C ALA A 39 -3.83 7.22 -8.20
N ASP A 40 -2.97 6.94 -9.18
CA ASP A 40 -3.33 6.87 -10.60
C ASP A 40 -4.28 5.71 -10.88
N TRP A 41 -3.98 4.52 -10.34
CA TRP A 41 -4.88 3.37 -10.39
C TRP A 41 -6.25 3.72 -9.81
N ALA A 42 -6.29 4.31 -8.62
CA ALA A 42 -7.52 4.68 -7.94
C ALA A 42 -8.33 5.68 -8.77
N THR A 43 -7.68 6.72 -9.29
CA THR A 43 -8.28 7.75 -10.15
C THR A 43 -8.88 7.14 -11.42
N GLY A 44 -8.15 6.23 -12.08
CA GLY A 44 -8.63 5.50 -13.26
C GLY A 44 -9.83 4.58 -12.99
N HIS A 45 -10.00 4.14 -11.74
CA HIS A 45 -11.14 3.33 -11.28
C HIS A 45 -12.26 4.16 -10.64
N GLY A 46 -12.25 5.49 -10.82
CA GLY A 46 -13.32 6.37 -10.34
C GLY A 46 -13.28 6.66 -8.84
N TYR A 47 -12.12 6.54 -8.20
CA TYR A 47 -11.93 6.96 -6.81
C TYR A 47 -11.35 8.37 -6.72
N ASP A 48 -11.71 9.06 -5.65
CA ASP A 48 -11.01 10.23 -5.14
C ASP A 48 -9.98 9.79 -4.10
N VAL A 49 -8.79 10.38 -4.18
CA VAL A 49 -7.62 9.99 -3.38
C VAL A 49 -7.34 11.05 -2.33
N ARG A 50 -7.23 10.64 -1.07
CA ARG A 50 -6.73 11.47 0.02
C ARG A 50 -5.42 10.88 0.53
N ARG A 51 -4.40 11.72 0.69
CA ARG A 51 -3.07 11.34 1.22
C ARG A 51 -2.96 11.73 2.69
N GLU A 52 -2.15 11.01 3.46
CA GLU A 52 -1.82 11.31 4.87
C GLU A 52 -3.09 11.54 5.71
N VAL A 53 -4.01 10.56 5.70
CA VAL A 53 -5.32 10.72 6.32
C VAL A 53 -5.26 10.32 7.79
N PRO A 54 -5.63 11.22 8.73
CA PRO A 54 -5.64 10.86 10.14
C PRO A 54 -6.64 9.74 10.40
N LEU A 55 -6.20 8.71 11.11
CA LEU A 55 -7.12 7.76 11.72
C LEU A 55 -7.73 8.39 12.97
N PRO A 56 -9.01 8.13 13.26
CA PRO A 56 -9.57 8.43 14.57
C PRO A 56 -8.62 7.89 15.63
N ALA A 57 -8.34 8.64 16.69
CA ALA A 57 -7.41 8.18 17.71
C ALA A 57 -7.94 6.89 18.35
N ALA A 58 -7.49 5.72 17.90
CA ALA A 58 -7.79 4.48 18.58
C ALA A 58 -6.95 4.42 19.85
N THR A 59 -7.65 4.56 20.97
CA THR A 59 -7.62 3.83 22.25
C THR A 59 -6.42 2.93 22.62
N ARG A 60 -5.62 2.37 21.71
CA ARG A 60 -4.54 1.42 22.05
C ARG A 60 -3.21 2.07 22.43
N GLN A 61 -2.90 3.29 21.96
CA GLN A 61 -1.59 3.93 22.23
C GLN A 61 -1.60 5.47 22.38
N HIS A 62 -2.76 6.14 22.41
CA HIS A 62 -2.86 7.61 22.40
C HIS A 62 -2.07 8.31 21.27
N ARG A 63 -1.77 7.60 20.18
CA ARG A 63 -1.04 8.13 19.02
C ARG A 63 -2.01 8.40 17.88
N ILE A 64 -1.90 9.58 17.30
CA ILE A 64 -2.56 9.90 16.04
C ILE A 64 -1.74 9.26 14.92
N GLY A 65 -2.28 8.23 14.28
CA GLY A 65 -1.71 7.63 13.08
C GLY A 65 -2.28 8.28 11.83
N HIS A 66 -1.48 8.41 10.79
CA HIS A 66 -1.95 8.80 9.45
C HIS A 66 -1.83 7.59 8.53
N LEU A 67 -2.88 7.32 7.75
CA LEU A 67 -2.85 6.39 6.63
C LEU A 67 -2.22 7.07 5.43
N ASP A 68 -1.32 6.40 4.72
CA ASP A 68 -0.68 6.98 3.53
C ASP A 68 -1.73 7.37 2.48
N LEU A 69 -2.73 6.49 2.25
CA LEU A 69 -3.83 6.73 1.33
C LEU A 69 -5.19 6.28 1.87
N GLN A 70 -6.21 7.06 1.57
CA GLN A 70 -7.62 6.67 1.70
C GLN A 70 -8.36 7.01 0.41
N LEU A 71 -9.08 6.02 -0.13
CA LEU A 71 -9.79 6.11 -1.39
C LEU A 71 -11.29 6.06 -1.16
N HIS A 72 -12.03 6.96 -1.79
CA HIS A 72 -13.49 6.98 -1.78
C HIS A 72 -14.01 6.92 -3.21
N HIS A 73 -14.93 6.01 -3.52
CA HIS A 73 -15.47 5.93 -4.88
C HIS A 73 -16.36 7.15 -5.14
N ARG A 74 -16.19 7.81 -6.29
CA ARG A 74 -16.87 9.08 -6.64
C ARG A 74 -18.39 9.00 -6.63
N SER A 75 -18.95 7.80 -6.78
CA SER A 75 -20.41 7.57 -6.64
C SER A 75 -20.94 7.80 -5.22
N GLY A 76 -20.07 7.91 -4.22
CA GLY A 76 -20.42 7.91 -2.79
C GLY A 76 -20.86 6.54 -2.24
N ARG A 77 -20.90 5.50 -3.08
CA ARG A 77 -21.24 4.12 -2.70
C ARG A 77 -20.00 3.26 -2.54
N GLY A 78 -20.13 2.20 -1.73
CA GLY A 78 -19.06 1.23 -1.47
C GLY A 78 -18.27 1.56 -0.21
N ARG A 79 -17.36 0.66 0.15
CA ARG A 79 -16.47 0.83 1.31
C ARG A 79 -15.25 1.65 0.90
N PRO A 80 -14.76 2.58 1.75
CA PRO A 80 -13.46 3.22 1.52
C PRO A 80 -12.33 2.18 1.47
N ILE A 81 -11.27 2.47 0.73
CA ILE A 81 -10.05 1.65 0.70
C ILE A 81 -8.96 2.40 1.44
N SER A 82 -8.32 1.77 2.42
CA SER A 82 -7.18 2.34 3.15
C SER A 82 -5.91 1.57 2.80
N ILE A 83 -4.84 2.31 2.49
CA ILE A 83 -3.61 1.73 1.96
C ILE A 83 -2.41 2.31 2.72
N GLU A 84 -1.47 1.44 3.08
CA GLU A 84 -0.12 1.78 3.52
C GLU A 84 0.90 1.32 2.48
N VAL A 85 1.91 2.14 2.23
CA VAL A 85 3.01 1.88 1.29
C VAL A 85 4.32 1.88 2.05
N ASP A 86 4.85 0.69 2.30
CA ASP A 86 6.05 0.51 3.11
C ASP A 86 7.20 -0.12 2.36
N ARG A 87 8.40 0.36 2.67
CA ARG A 87 9.62 -0.37 2.32
C ARG A 87 9.61 -1.76 2.95
N GLY A 88 9.45 -1.84 4.26
CA GLY A 88 9.67 -3.05 5.04
C GLY A 88 8.48 -3.45 5.90
N THR A 89 8.71 -4.40 6.80
CA THR A 89 7.71 -4.81 7.78
C THR A 89 7.62 -3.75 8.88
N LYS A 90 6.57 -2.93 8.86
CA LYS A 90 6.25 -1.99 9.94
C LYS A 90 5.01 -2.45 10.70
N ARG A 91 5.20 -2.92 11.94
CA ARG A 91 4.09 -3.34 12.83
C ARG A 91 3.03 -2.24 12.96
N TRP A 92 3.48 -1.00 13.12
CA TRP A 92 2.57 0.14 13.27
C TRP A 92 1.66 0.36 12.05
N SER A 93 2.18 0.20 10.83
CA SER A 93 1.36 0.30 9.62
C SER A 93 0.29 -0.79 9.56
N LEU A 94 0.64 -2.02 9.97
CA LEU A 94 -0.34 -3.11 10.07
C LEU A 94 -1.41 -2.82 11.13
N GLU A 95 -1.04 -2.24 12.27
CA GLU A 95 -2.00 -1.83 13.31
C GLU A 95 -2.97 -0.75 12.81
N LYS A 96 -2.46 0.26 12.07
CA LYS A 96 -3.29 1.28 11.39
C LYS A 96 -4.29 0.64 10.42
N LEU A 97 -3.85 -0.33 9.62
CA LEU A 97 -4.71 -1.03 8.65
C LEU A 97 -5.76 -1.92 9.32
N VAL A 98 -5.41 -2.60 10.42
CA VAL A 98 -6.38 -3.35 11.22
C VAL A 98 -7.45 -2.42 11.78
N GLN A 99 -7.05 -1.27 12.32
CA GLN A 99 -8.00 -0.26 12.79
C GLN A 99 -8.90 0.25 11.66
N ALA A 100 -8.34 0.54 10.48
CA ALA A 100 -9.14 0.93 9.32
C ALA A 100 -10.16 -0.15 8.93
N ALA A 101 -9.77 -1.43 9.00
CA ALA A 101 -10.67 -2.54 8.74
C ALA A 101 -11.78 -2.66 9.81
N GLU A 102 -11.48 -2.43 11.09
CA GLU A 102 -12.47 -2.34 12.18
C GLU A 102 -13.49 -1.20 11.94
N LEU A 103 -13.06 -0.10 11.32
CA LEU A 103 -13.93 1.00 10.86
C LEU A 103 -14.69 0.69 9.55
N GLY A 104 -14.53 -0.52 9.01
CA GLY A 104 -15.23 -0.96 7.82
C GLY A 104 -14.54 -0.59 6.50
N HIS A 105 -13.28 -0.17 6.47
CA HIS A 105 -12.53 0.03 5.23
C HIS A 105 -12.01 -1.29 4.64
N LEU A 106 -11.78 -1.34 3.34
CA LEU A 106 -10.95 -2.38 2.72
C LEU A 106 -9.48 -2.01 2.96
N ALA A 107 -8.72 -2.86 3.67
CA ALA A 107 -7.36 -2.53 4.08
C ALA A 107 -6.31 -3.24 3.22
N LEU A 108 -5.50 -2.48 2.49
CA LEU A 108 -4.40 -2.99 1.66
C LEU A 108 -3.05 -2.54 2.22
N TRP A 109 -2.08 -3.45 2.24
CA TRP A 109 -0.70 -3.14 2.58
C TRP A 109 0.18 -3.39 1.37
N LEU A 110 0.79 -2.35 0.81
CA LEU A 110 1.78 -2.49 -0.24
C LEU A 110 3.17 -2.47 0.38
N ARG A 111 3.93 -3.55 0.19
CA ARG A 111 5.32 -3.62 0.60
C ARG A 111 6.24 -3.80 -0.59
N TRP A 112 7.36 -3.07 -0.63
CA TRP A 112 8.24 -3.11 -1.79
C TRP A 112 9.66 -3.67 -1.56
N CYS A 113 10.04 -4.08 -0.35
CA CYS A 113 11.32 -4.78 -0.11
C CYS A 113 11.15 -6.32 -0.20
N PRO A 114 12.14 -7.05 -0.78
CA PRO A 114 12.09 -8.50 -0.97
C PRO A 114 12.14 -9.35 0.32
N GLY A 115 12.30 -8.73 1.49
CA GLY A 115 12.36 -9.45 2.78
C GLY A 115 11.03 -10.07 3.20
N LEU A 116 11.11 -11.25 3.83
CA LEU A 116 9.95 -11.96 4.40
C LEU A 116 9.12 -11.06 5.33
N VAL A 117 7.81 -11.32 5.36
CA VAL A 117 6.91 -10.69 6.34
C VAL A 117 6.92 -11.56 7.59
N ALA A 118 7.63 -11.14 8.62
CA ALA A 118 7.71 -11.87 9.89
C ALA A 118 6.50 -11.60 10.82
N LEU A 119 5.50 -10.84 10.36
CA LEU A 119 4.28 -10.55 11.10
C LEU A 119 3.11 -11.38 10.55
N PRO A 120 2.27 -11.97 11.42
CA PRO A 120 1.02 -12.55 10.98
C PRO A 120 0.12 -11.45 10.41
N ILE A 121 -0.38 -11.65 9.20
CA ILE A 121 -1.24 -10.69 8.51
C ILE A 121 -2.70 -11.12 8.75
N PRO A 122 -3.52 -10.30 9.43
CA PRO A 122 -4.91 -10.65 9.67
C PRO A 122 -5.69 -10.83 8.36
N PRO A 123 -6.71 -11.70 8.32
CA PRO A 123 -7.54 -11.91 7.13
C PRO A 123 -8.36 -10.66 6.73
N THR A 124 -8.37 -9.61 7.54
CA THR A 124 -8.98 -8.31 7.22
C THR A 124 -8.05 -7.37 6.44
N VAL A 125 -6.78 -7.73 6.28
CA VAL A 125 -5.77 -6.96 5.54
C VAL A 125 -5.25 -7.82 4.38
N ARG A 126 -5.07 -7.22 3.20
CA ARG A 126 -4.37 -7.88 2.08
C ARG A 126 -3.02 -7.25 1.84
N LEU A 127 -2.00 -8.09 1.82
CA LEU A 127 -0.64 -7.70 1.46
C LEU A 127 -0.44 -7.85 -0.04
N ILE A 128 0.15 -6.84 -0.66
CA ILE A 128 0.71 -6.88 -2.00
C ILE A 128 2.23 -6.67 -1.85
N ARG A 129 3.04 -7.57 -2.41
CA ARG A 129 4.51 -7.46 -2.35
C ARG A 129 5.07 -7.09 -3.72
N ALA A 130 5.64 -5.91 -3.85
CA ALA A 130 6.49 -5.57 -4.97
C ALA A 130 7.93 -6.06 -4.71
N GLN A 131 8.47 -6.89 -5.60
CA GLN A 131 9.84 -7.38 -5.54
C GLN A 131 10.77 -6.36 -6.19
N VAL A 132 11.07 -5.30 -5.46
CA VAL A 132 12.01 -4.27 -5.92
C VAL A 132 13.44 -4.75 -5.70
N LEU A 133 14.20 -4.82 -6.79
CA LEU A 133 15.61 -5.16 -6.78
C LEU A 133 16.42 -4.01 -6.20
N ARG A 134 17.49 -4.33 -5.48
CA ARG A 134 18.40 -3.36 -4.90
C ARG A 134 19.82 -3.62 -5.37
N ARG A 135 20.51 -2.58 -5.81
CA ARG A 135 21.96 -2.61 -6.12
C ARG A 135 22.68 -1.46 -5.44
N THR A 136 24.01 -1.57 -5.37
CA THR A 136 24.90 -0.50 -4.93
C THR A 136 25.69 -0.02 -6.15
N THR A 137 25.69 1.29 -6.42
CA THR A 137 26.43 1.88 -7.56
C THR A 137 27.93 1.97 -7.26
N LEU A 138 28.74 2.29 -8.27
CA LEU A 138 30.17 2.57 -8.09
C LEU A 138 30.42 3.71 -7.08
N ALA A 139 29.53 4.71 -7.06
CA ALA A 139 29.52 5.79 -6.08
C ALA A 139 29.01 5.37 -4.68
N ARG A 140 28.83 4.06 -4.43
CA ARG A 140 28.31 3.47 -3.19
C ARG A 140 26.88 3.87 -2.81
N THR A 141 26.12 4.44 -3.75
CA THR A 141 24.70 4.77 -3.55
C THR A 141 23.84 3.52 -3.70
N LYS A 142 22.85 3.35 -2.82
CA LYS A 142 21.86 2.27 -2.92
C LYS A 142 20.71 2.73 -3.82
N VAL A 143 20.51 2.02 -4.92
CA VAL A 143 19.45 2.30 -5.89
C VAL A 143 18.58 1.08 -6.11
N HIS A 144 17.36 1.32 -6.60
CA HIS A 144 16.30 0.34 -6.63
C HIS A 144 15.62 0.32 -7.99
N SER A 145 15.20 -0.87 -8.44
CA SER A 145 14.52 -1.05 -9.72
C SER A 145 13.36 -2.03 -9.59
N LEU A 146 12.28 -1.75 -10.30
CA LEU A 146 11.12 -2.63 -10.44
C LEU A 146 10.99 -3.05 -11.90
N GLN A 147 10.76 -4.34 -12.12
CA GLN A 147 10.37 -4.89 -13.42
C GLN A 147 8.86 -5.17 -13.41
N PRO A 148 8.21 -5.24 -14.59
CA PRO A 148 6.86 -5.77 -14.70
C PRO A 148 6.72 -7.16 -14.05
N ASP A 149 5.48 -7.52 -13.67
CA ASP A 149 5.13 -8.81 -13.05
C ASP A 149 5.80 -9.13 -11.69
N ASN A 150 6.59 -8.21 -11.13
CA ASN A 150 7.24 -8.39 -9.84
C ASN A 150 6.34 -8.06 -8.64
N CYS A 151 5.05 -7.76 -8.81
CA CYS A 151 4.10 -7.52 -7.73
C CYS A 151 3.20 -8.74 -7.49
N GLY A 152 3.30 -9.32 -6.28
CA GLY A 152 2.66 -10.57 -5.85
C GLY A 152 1.86 -10.44 -4.55
#